data_AF-A0A2T4GSM2-F1
#
_entry.id   AF-A0A2T4GSM2-F1
#
_cell.length_a   1.000
_cell.length_b   1.000
_cell.length_c   1.000
_cell.angle_alpha   90.00
_cell.angle_beta   90.00
_cell.angle_gamma   90.00
#
_symmetry.space_group_name_H-M   'P 1'
#
loop_
_entity.id
_entity.type
_entity.pdbx_description
1 polymer ?
#
loop_
_entity_poly.entity_id
_entity_poly.type
_entity_poly.pdbx_seq_one_letter_code
_entity_poly.pdbx_strand_id
1 'polypeptide(L)'
;MACLRSLRALASLRPVTMTVTTVPSTHPIAQRGPLSQTNNAQVHIFSDQYYIPKSPREDEPLFVLTLLTDKRHQQAMTALRRQWFPPDLLKVDAHVTLFHALPGSRLAQVKQDIADVAARTQKFKIAVAVKGVFNMGKGVGIKCSNIGAFISKAYSMRGELRDKWEPFLSKQDKNKKWGGHYTIMNKQDDKEEVQKCLAYLREGHANSKGTVEGLTLWRYDKGWWKEDEVFEFSG
;
A
#
# COMPACT_ATOMS: atom_id res chain seq x y z
N MET A 1 -66.29 -55.20 -12.47
CA MET A 1 -66.19 -54.91 -13.92
C MET A 1 -65.37 -53.64 -14.09
N ALA A 2 -64.34 -53.70 -14.95
CA ALA A 2 -63.48 -52.61 -15.44
C ALA A 2 -62.58 -51.88 -14.41
N CYS A 3 -61.40 -51.34 -14.75
CA CYS A 3 -60.32 -51.67 -15.69
C CYS A 3 -59.24 -50.58 -15.50
N LEU A 4 -57.98 -50.94 -15.74
CA LEU A 4 -56.82 -50.09 -16.10
C LEU A 4 -56.17 -49.11 -15.09
N ARG A 5 -54.95 -49.51 -14.69
CA ARG A 5 -53.64 -48.83 -14.88
C ARG A 5 -53.56 -47.30 -14.72
N SER A 6 -52.74 -46.85 -13.78
CA SER A 6 -51.73 -45.81 -14.07
C SER A 6 -50.50 -45.95 -13.18
N LEU A 7 -49.34 -45.96 -13.82
CA LEU A 7 -47.98 -46.05 -13.26
C LEU A 7 -47.16 -44.99 -14.02
N ARG A 8 -46.26 -44.29 -13.30
CA ARG A 8 -45.30 -43.23 -13.73
C ARG A 8 -45.85 -41.80 -13.62
N ALA A 9 -45.06 -40.78 -13.24
CA ALA A 9 -43.61 -40.63 -13.39
C ALA A 9 -42.98 -39.82 -12.22
N LEU A 10 -41.82 -40.29 -11.74
CA LEU A 10 -40.85 -39.48 -11.01
C LEU A 10 -40.23 -38.46 -11.97
N ALA A 11 -40.35 -37.18 -11.64
CA ALA A 11 -39.70 -36.10 -12.36
C ALA A 11 -38.17 -36.21 -12.16
N SER A 12 -37.47 -36.60 -13.22
CA SER A 12 -36.01 -36.56 -13.32
C SER A 12 -35.56 -35.10 -13.51
N LEU A 13 -35.06 -34.47 -12.45
CA LEU A 13 -34.31 -33.21 -12.55
C LEU A 13 -33.01 -33.48 -13.32
N ARG A 14 -32.88 -32.88 -14.51
CA ARG A 14 -31.63 -32.89 -15.28
C ARG A 14 -30.65 -31.88 -14.68
N PRO A 15 -29.35 -32.21 -14.55
CA PRO A 15 -28.36 -31.21 -14.16
C PRO A 15 -28.15 -30.22 -15.32
N VAL A 16 -28.20 -28.93 -15.01
CA VAL A 16 -27.80 -27.86 -15.93
C VAL A 16 -26.27 -27.85 -15.98
N THR A 17 -25.70 -28.30 -17.10
CA THR A 17 -24.28 -28.17 -17.38
C THR A 17 -23.98 -26.70 -17.66
N MET A 18 -23.37 -26.01 -16.71
CA MET A 18 -22.81 -24.66 -16.92
C MET A 18 -21.53 -24.79 -17.73
N THR A 19 -21.61 -24.50 -19.02
CA THR A 19 -20.45 -24.40 -19.90
C THR A 19 -19.67 -23.13 -19.51
N VAL A 20 -18.53 -23.30 -18.84
CA VAL A 20 -17.61 -22.20 -18.55
C VAL A 20 -16.88 -21.86 -19.85
N THR A 21 -17.35 -20.82 -20.53
CA THR A 21 -16.62 -20.21 -21.64
C THR A 21 -15.44 -19.43 -21.06
N THR A 22 -14.26 -20.03 -21.07
CA THR A 22 -13.01 -19.34 -20.74
C THR A 22 -12.71 -18.30 -21.82
N VAL A 23 -12.83 -17.02 -21.47
CA VAL A 23 -12.32 -15.92 -22.28
C VAL A 23 -10.79 -15.88 -22.09
N PRO A 24 -9.97 -15.82 -23.15
CA PRO A 24 -8.52 -15.75 -23.00
C PRO A 24 -8.13 -14.40 -22.38
N SER A 25 -7.47 -14.42 -21.22
CA SER A 25 -6.84 -13.21 -20.68
C SER A 25 -5.55 -12.93 -21.46
N THR A 26 -5.50 -11.79 -22.15
CA THR A 26 -4.31 -11.33 -22.88
C THR A 26 -3.32 -10.57 -21.98
N HIS A 27 -3.46 -10.67 -20.66
CA HIS A 27 -2.52 -10.07 -19.72
C HIS A 27 -1.41 -11.07 -19.36
N PRO A 28 -0.13 -10.76 -19.63
CA PRO A 28 0.96 -11.67 -19.32
C PRO A 28 1.11 -11.82 -17.80
N ILE A 29 0.65 -12.98 -17.31
CA ILE A 29 0.92 -13.48 -15.97
C ILE A 29 2.40 -13.84 -15.91
N ALA A 30 3.16 -13.19 -15.03
CA ALA A 30 4.42 -13.73 -14.56
C ALA A 30 4.48 -13.64 -13.04
N GLN A 31 4.38 -14.81 -12.41
CA GLN A 31 4.83 -15.07 -11.05
C GLN A 31 6.26 -14.54 -10.89
N ARG A 32 6.48 -13.56 -10.00
CA ARG A 32 7.82 -13.13 -9.62
C ARG A 32 7.92 -13.13 -8.10
N GLY A 33 8.90 -13.88 -7.59
CA GLY A 33 9.27 -13.92 -6.18
C GLY A 33 9.78 -12.56 -5.66
N PRO A 34 10.30 -12.51 -4.42
CA PRO A 34 10.95 -11.32 -3.90
C PRO A 34 12.02 -10.83 -4.87
N LEU A 35 12.06 -9.52 -5.14
CA LEU A 35 13.06 -8.94 -6.04
C LEU A 35 14.46 -9.20 -5.45
N SER A 36 15.25 -10.05 -6.12
CA SER A 36 16.68 -10.15 -5.87
C SER A 36 17.34 -8.86 -6.37
N GLN A 37 18.07 -8.20 -5.47
CA GLN A 37 18.66 -6.90 -5.68
C GLN A 37 19.97 -7.04 -6.45
N THR A 38 19.94 -6.85 -7.76
CA THR A 38 21.16 -6.66 -8.56
C THR A 38 21.07 -5.40 -9.39
N ASN A 39 22.14 -4.61 -9.27
CA ASN A 39 22.33 -3.26 -9.79
C ASN A 39 22.25 -3.20 -11.31
N ASN A 40 21.36 -2.36 -11.82
CA ASN A 40 21.53 -1.69 -13.12
C ASN A 40 21.20 -0.20 -12.93
N ALA A 41 22.24 0.58 -12.67
CA ALA A 41 22.17 2.02 -12.60
C ALA A 41 22.40 2.59 -14.00
N GLN A 42 21.31 2.93 -14.70
CA GLN A 42 21.36 3.95 -15.73
C GLN A 42 20.83 5.26 -15.16
N VAL A 43 21.70 6.26 -15.25
CA VAL A 43 21.60 7.59 -14.66
C VAL A 43 20.57 8.39 -15.46
N HIS A 44 19.32 8.43 -14.98
CA HIS A 44 18.36 9.44 -15.39
C HIS A 44 18.32 10.56 -14.34
N ILE A 45 18.97 11.66 -14.69
CA ILE A 45 18.89 12.92 -13.97
C ILE A 45 17.72 13.73 -14.55
N PHE A 46 16.93 14.34 -13.65
CA PHE A 46 15.94 15.41 -13.79
C PHE A 46 14.45 15.10 -14.10
N SER A 47 13.59 15.42 -13.11
CA SER A 47 12.36 16.24 -13.24
C SER A 47 11.56 16.34 -11.89
N ASP A 48 11.80 17.42 -11.13
CA ASP A 48 10.83 18.39 -10.55
C ASP A 48 9.62 18.01 -9.66
N GLN A 49 9.57 16.89 -8.92
CA GLN A 49 8.42 16.66 -8.00
C GLN A 49 8.74 16.17 -6.57
N TYR A 50 9.98 16.20 -6.11
CA TYR A 50 10.29 15.88 -4.71
C TYR A 50 10.72 17.13 -3.95
N TYR A 51 9.87 17.54 -3.01
CA TYR A 51 10.20 18.57 -2.03
C TYR A 51 11.39 18.12 -1.17
N ILE A 52 12.43 18.95 -1.15
CA ILE A 52 13.62 18.81 -0.30
C ILE A 52 13.24 19.32 1.11
N PRO A 53 13.43 18.53 2.18
CA PRO A 53 13.23 19.00 3.55
C PRO A 53 13.99 20.30 3.81
N LYS A 54 13.51 21.09 4.77
CA LYS A 54 14.33 22.17 5.34
C LYS A 54 15.44 21.56 6.19
N SER A 55 16.38 20.91 5.53
CA SER A 55 17.66 20.61 6.11
C SER A 55 18.50 21.88 6.12
N PRO A 56 19.28 22.14 7.18
CA PRO A 56 20.36 23.10 7.11
C PRO A 56 21.49 22.69 6.13
N ARG A 57 21.45 21.48 5.53
CA ARG A 57 22.48 20.97 4.61
C ARG A 57 21.83 20.27 3.40
N GLU A 58 22.17 20.70 2.18
CA GLU A 58 21.60 20.16 0.94
C GLU A 58 21.88 18.66 0.73
N ASP A 59 22.95 18.12 1.33
CA ASP A 59 23.43 16.75 1.11
C ASP A 59 23.07 15.74 2.22
N GLU A 60 22.23 16.09 3.19
CA GLU A 60 21.96 15.16 4.30
C GLU A 60 21.06 13.98 3.89
N PRO A 61 21.25 12.78 4.47
CA PRO A 61 20.40 11.63 4.16
C PRO A 61 18.97 11.87 4.64
N LEU A 62 18.01 11.41 3.85
CA LEU A 62 16.58 11.53 4.16
C LEU A 62 16.01 10.18 4.57
N PHE A 63 15.02 10.22 5.46
CA PHE A 63 14.36 9.03 5.96
C PHE A 63 12.85 9.09 5.75
N VAL A 64 12.25 7.93 5.50
CA VAL A 64 10.80 7.75 5.33
C VAL A 64 10.29 6.87 6.47
N LEU A 65 9.15 7.23 7.06
CA LEU A 65 8.50 6.40 8.08
C LEU A 65 7.20 5.82 7.52
N THR A 66 7.05 4.49 7.57
CA THR A 66 5.85 3.79 7.14
C THR A 66 5.25 2.96 8.26
N LEU A 67 3.98 2.59 8.09
CA LEU A 67 3.39 1.50 8.86
C LEU A 67 4.06 0.16 8.49
N LEU A 68 4.32 -0.68 9.49
CA LEU A 68 4.61 -2.10 9.31
C LEU A 68 3.30 -2.88 9.43
N THR A 69 2.96 -3.66 8.40
CA THR A 69 1.75 -4.50 8.40
C THR A 69 2.10 -5.96 8.33
N ASP A 70 1.18 -6.82 8.79
CA ASP A 70 1.37 -8.26 8.69
C ASP A 70 1.68 -8.73 7.26
N LYS A 71 2.41 -9.83 7.20
CA LYS A 71 2.95 -10.39 5.96
C LYS A 71 1.87 -10.64 4.90
N ARG A 72 0.70 -11.14 5.28
CA ARG A 72 -0.37 -11.47 4.32
C ARG A 72 -0.92 -10.21 3.68
N HIS A 73 -1.22 -9.20 4.47
CA HIS A 73 -1.72 -7.92 3.97
C HIS A 73 -0.68 -7.22 3.08
N GLN A 74 0.58 -7.19 3.54
CA GLN A 74 1.70 -6.60 2.82
C GLN A 74 1.91 -7.26 1.45
N GLN A 75 1.88 -8.60 1.39
CA GLN A 75 2.01 -9.35 0.14
C GLN A 75 0.86 -9.07 -0.82
N ALA A 76 -0.39 -8.98 -0.34
CA ALA A 76 -1.54 -8.67 -1.18
C ALA A 76 -1.42 -7.28 -1.82
N MET A 77 -1.05 -6.26 -1.04
CA MET A 77 -0.88 -4.90 -1.57
C MET A 77 0.32 -4.79 -2.50
N THR A 78 1.41 -5.50 -2.18
CA THR A 78 2.60 -5.55 -3.01
C THR A 78 2.34 -6.24 -4.35
N ALA A 79 1.52 -7.29 -4.38
CA ALA A 79 1.12 -7.95 -5.61
C ALA A 79 0.35 -6.99 -6.55
N LEU A 80 -0.62 -6.24 -6.01
CA LEU A 80 -1.35 -5.23 -6.77
C LEU A 80 -0.40 -4.15 -7.31
N ARG A 81 0.51 -3.64 -6.47
CA ARG A 81 1.49 -2.64 -6.89
C ARG A 81 2.42 -3.18 -7.98
N ARG A 82 2.94 -4.42 -7.85
CA ARG A 82 3.79 -5.03 -8.87
C ARG A 82 3.06 -5.29 -10.19
N GLN A 83 1.76 -5.58 -10.12
CA GLN A 83 0.92 -5.80 -11.30
C GLN A 83 0.69 -4.50 -12.10
N TRP A 84 0.51 -3.37 -11.41
CA TRP A 84 0.00 -2.15 -12.03
C TRP A 84 0.99 -0.98 -12.07
N PHE A 85 2.03 -0.98 -11.24
CA PHE A 85 3.00 0.10 -11.24
C PHE A 85 3.93 -0.04 -12.46
N PRO A 86 4.27 1.05 -13.18
CA PRO A 86 5.20 0.98 -14.30
C PRO A 86 6.51 0.30 -13.88
N PRO A 87 6.92 -0.81 -14.53
CA PRO A 87 7.98 -1.67 -14.02
C PRO A 87 9.33 -0.96 -13.91
N ASP A 88 9.66 -0.09 -14.86
CA ASP A 88 10.93 0.67 -14.87
C ASP A 88 11.02 1.73 -13.77
N LEU A 89 9.87 2.06 -13.15
CA LEU A 89 9.78 3.03 -12.05
C LEU A 89 9.57 2.37 -10.68
N LEU A 90 9.31 1.06 -10.64
CA LEU A 90 9.02 0.34 -9.41
C LEU A 90 10.30 0.05 -8.62
N LYS A 91 10.53 0.83 -7.57
CA LYS A 91 11.71 0.68 -6.69
C LYS A 91 11.42 0.11 -5.31
N VAL A 92 10.16 0.12 -4.89
CA VAL A 92 9.73 -0.23 -3.54
C VAL A 92 8.39 -0.96 -3.56
N ASP A 93 8.24 -1.91 -2.64
CA ASP A 93 6.98 -2.62 -2.40
C ASP A 93 5.89 -1.67 -1.87
N ALA A 94 4.65 -2.17 -1.76
CA ALA A 94 3.52 -1.35 -1.35
C ALA A 94 3.66 -0.91 0.11
N HIS A 95 3.28 0.32 0.43
CA HIS A 95 3.47 0.88 1.76
C HIS A 95 2.42 1.94 2.08
N VAL A 96 2.26 2.23 3.37
CA VAL A 96 1.48 3.37 3.87
C VAL A 96 2.43 4.33 4.57
N THR A 97 2.67 5.48 3.94
CA THR A 97 3.60 6.49 4.46
C THR A 97 2.98 7.34 5.57
N LEU A 98 3.70 7.51 6.68
CA LEU A 98 3.38 8.47 7.74
C LEU A 98 4.11 9.80 7.53
N PHE A 99 5.41 9.72 7.23
CA PHE A 99 6.31 10.86 7.00
C PHE A 99 7.19 10.57 5.78
N HIS A 100 7.34 11.56 4.90
CA HIS A 100 7.98 11.38 3.60
C HIS A 100 9.46 11.72 3.61
N ALA A 101 9.88 12.64 4.48
CA ALA A 101 11.25 13.11 4.47
C ALA A 101 11.67 13.68 5.84
N LEU A 102 12.27 12.82 6.66
CA LEU A 102 12.85 13.13 7.95
C LEU A 102 14.37 13.39 7.79
N PRO A 103 14.91 14.44 8.42
CA PRO A 103 16.30 14.85 8.26
C PRO A 103 17.28 13.94 9.01
N GLY A 104 18.34 13.50 8.35
CA GLY A 104 19.38 12.64 8.95
C GLY A 104 20.10 13.27 10.15
N SER A 105 20.24 14.59 10.18
CA SER A 105 20.76 15.32 11.35
C SER A 105 19.94 15.15 12.63
N ARG A 106 18.68 14.69 12.54
CA ARG A 106 17.80 14.41 13.68
C ARG A 106 17.58 12.92 13.92
N LEU A 107 18.30 12.04 13.22
CA LEU A 107 18.01 10.60 13.20
C LEU A 107 17.96 9.97 14.61
N ALA A 108 18.90 10.30 15.49
CA ALA A 108 18.91 9.76 16.85
C ALA A 108 17.64 10.13 17.64
N GLN A 109 17.23 11.40 17.57
CA GLN A 109 16.00 11.88 18.19
C GLN A 109 14.76 11.21 17.57
N VAL A 110 14.71 11.13 16.24
CA VAL A 110 13.62 10.49 15.50
C VAL A 110 13.47 9.03 15.92
N LYS A 111 14.55 8.25 15.99
CA LYS A 111 14.52 6.85 16.40
C LYS A 111 14.04 6.68 17.84
N GLN A 112 14.54 7.50 18.77
CA GLN A 112 14.09 7.47 20.16
C GLN A 112 12.58 7.75 20.26
N ASP A 113 12.10 8.80 19.58
CA ASP A 113 10.68 9.15 19.59
C ASP A 113 9.80 8.05 18.98
N ILE A 114 10.25 7.40 17.90
CA ILE A 114 9.54 6.27 17.29
C ILE A 114 9.49 5.09 18.26
N ALA A 115 10.62 4.74 18.88
CA ALA A 115 10.71 3.64 19.83
C ALA A 115 9.78 3.86 21.03
N ASP A 116 9.76 5.07 21.60
CA ASP A 116 8.89 5.43 22.72
C ASP A 116 7.41 5.29 22.35
N VAL A 117 7.02 5.70 21.14
CA VAL A 117 5.62 5.56 20.69
C VAL A 117 5.29 4.09 20.40
N ALA A 118 6.21 3.34 19.79
CA ALA A 118 6.00 1.93 19.47
C ALA A 118 5.83 1.07 20.73
N ALA A 119 6.63 1.34 21.77
CA ALA A 119 6.65 0.57 23.02
C ALA A 119 5.31 0.56 23.78
N ARG A 120 4.50 1.61 23.63
CA ARG A 120 3.18 1.79 24.27
C ARG A 120 2.00 1.68 23.30
N THR A 121 2.27 1.35 22.04
CA THR A 121 1.22 1.15 21.05
C THR A 121 0.85 -0.32 20.98
N GLN A 122 -0.44 -0.62 21.09
CA GLN A 122 -0.98 -1.96 20.80
C GLN A 122 -1.16 -2.15 19.30
N LYS A 123 -0.86 -3.35 18.81
CA LYS A 123 -1.19 -3.79 17.43
C LYS A 123 -2.67 -3.51 17.13
N PHE A 124 -2.96 -3.07 15.90
CA PHE A 124 -4.33 -2.70 15.52
C PHE A 124 -4.67 -3.09 14.10
N LYS A 125 -5.97 -3.13 13.76
CA LYS A 125 -6.42 -3.62 12.47
C LYS A 125 -6.26 -2.56 11.38
N ILE A 126 -5.92 -3.02 10.18
CA ILE A 126 -5.93 -2.25 8.94
C ILE A 126 -6.79 -2.97 7.90
N ALA A 127 -7.47 -2.21 7.05
CA ALA A 127 -8.13 -2.76 5.88
C ALA A 127 -8.14 -1.76 4.74
N VAL A 128 -8.16 -2.29 3.53
CA VAL A 128 -8.51 -1.56 2.32
C VAL A 128 -9.72 -2.24 1.67
N ALA A 129 -10.51 -1.44 0.97
CA ALA A 129 -11.69 -1.94 0.28
C ALA A 129 -11.92 -1.18 -1.02
N VAL A 130 -12.73 -1.75 -1.92
CA VAL A 130 -13.18 -1.15 -3.19
C VAL A 130 -13.64 0.30 -3.01
N LYS A 131 -14.41 0.60 -1.96
CA LYS A 131 -14.90 1.95 -1.64
C LYS A 131 -13.78 2.99 -1.41
N GLY A 132 -12.57 2.52 -1.09
CA GLY A 132 -11.39 3.35 -0.87
C GLY A 132 -10.57 3.60 -2.13
N VAL A 133 -10.91 3.00 -3.27
CA VAL A 133 -10.18 3.15 -4.54
C VAL A 133 -10.43 4.54 -5.14
N PHE A 134 -9.36 5.26 -5.48
CA PHE A 134 -9.43 6.60 -6.05
C PHE A 134 -8.39 6.84 -7.14
N ASN A 135 -8.74 7.71 -8.08
CA ASN A 135 -7.86 8.16 -9.16
C ASN A 135 -6.95 9.30 -8.65
N MET A 136 -5.66 9.25 -9.01
CA MET A 136 -4.62 10.23 -8.66
C MET A 136 -4.19 11.09 -9.86
N GLY A 137 -4.94 11.06 -10.97
CA GLY A 137 -4.58 11.69 -12.24
C GLY A 137 -3.67 10.78 -13.06
N LYS A 138 -2.39 10.68 -12.66
CA LYS A 138 -1.37 9.81 -13.29
C LYS A 138 -1.15 8.50 -12.50
N GLY A 139 -2.20 8.00 -11.85
CA GLY A 139 -2.09 6.86 -10.96
C GLY A 139 -3.39 6.48 -10.25
N VAL A 140 -3.31 5.44 -9.43
CA VAL A 140 -4.43 4.88 -8.67
C VAL A 140 -3.97 4.52 -7.26
N GLY A 141 -4.79 4.86 -6.27
CA GLY A 141 -4.54 4.56 -4.87
C GLY A 141 -5.74 3.92 -4.18
N ILE A 142 -5.50 3.31 -3.02
CA ILE A 142 -6.53 2.71 -2.17
C ILE A 142 -6.40 3.26 -0.74
N LYS A 143 -7.42 4.00 -0.29
CA LYS A 143 -7.47 4.53 1.07
C LYS A 143 -7.65 3.42 2.09
N CYS A 144 -6.93 3.53 3.20
CA CYS A 144 -7.16 2.69 4.37
C CYS A 144 -8.54 3.01 4.96
N SER A 145 -9.31 1.98 5.24
CA SER A 145 -10.63 2.08 5.88
C SER A 145 -10.50 2.27 7.38
N ASN A 146 -11.47 2.97 8.00
CA ASN A 146 -11.53 3.14 9.45
C ASN A 146 -12.08 1.90 10.18
N ILE A 147 -11.56 0.71 9.89
CA ILE A 147 -11.91 -0.51 10.63
C ILE A 147 -11.11 -0.58 11.93
N GLY A 148 -11.71 -1.09 13.02
CA GLY A 148 -10.98 -1.34 14.27
C GLY A 148 -10.24 -0.10 14.82
N ALA A 149 -10.83 1.08 14.63
CA ALA A 149 -10.27 2.37 15.01
C ALA A 149 -8.93 2.73 14.31
N PHE A 150 -8.66 2.18 13.12
CA PHE A 150 -7.44 2.44 12.35
C PHE A 150 -7.11 3.93 12.25
N ILE A 151 -8.09 4.76 11.85
CA ILE A 151 -7.84 6.19 11.63
C ILE A 151 -7.48 6.87 12.95
N SER A 152 -8.23 6.66 14.03
CA SER A 152 -7.92 7.33 15.30
C SER A 152 -6.59 6.88 15.88
N LYS A 153 -6.26 5.58 15.83
CA LYS A 153 -4.96 5.05 16.29
C LYS A 153 -3.79 5.60 15.48
N ALA A 154 -3.89 5.56 14.14
CA ALA A 154 -2.85 6.08 13.26
C ALA A 154 -2.70 7.61 13.38
N TYR A 155 -3.81 8.36 13.52
CA TYR A 155 -3.77 9.80 13.76
C TYR A 155 -3.16 10.18 15.10
N SER A 156 -3.44 9.41 16.16
CA SER A 156 -2.87 9.65 17.49
C SER A 156 -1.35 9.49 17.46
N MET A 157 -0.86 8.34 16.98
CA MET A 157 0.57 8.07 16.82
C MET A 157 1.26 9.10 15.92
N ARG A 158 0.72 9.34 14.72
CA ARG A 158 1.31 10.30 13.78
C ARG A 158 1.27 11.73 14.33
N GLY A 159 0.19 12.09 15.03
CA GLY A 159 0.00 13.41 15.62
C GLY A 159 1.06 13.72 16.68
N GLU A 160 1.31 12.76 17.58
CA GLU A 160 2.33 12.86 18.61
C GLU A 160 3.73 13.07 18.00
N LEU A 161 4.13 12.21 17.06
CA LEU A 161 5.41 12.35 16.36
C LEU A 161 5.50 13.67 15.58
N ARG A 162 4.42 14.06 14.88
CA ARG A 162 4.37 15.32 14.13
C ARG A 162 4.61 16.52 15.05
N ASP A 163 3.98 16.55 16.22
CA ASP A 163 4.08 17.69 17.13
C ASP A 163 5.48 17.80 17.74
N LYS A 164 6.13 16.67 18.04
CA LYS A 164 7.55 16.64 18.45
C LYS A 164 8.49 17.12 17.34
N TRP A 165 8.18 16.79 16.09
CA TRP A 165 9.07 17.04 14.95
C TRP A 165 8.77 18.32 14.18
N GLU A 166 7.70 19.04 14.52
CA GLU A 166 7.22 20.26 13.86
C GLU A 166 8.36 21.20 13.46
N PRO A 167 9.36 21.50 14.32
CA PRO A 167 10.41 22.47 13.98
C PRO A 167 11.22 22.12 12.71
N PHE A 168 11.31 20.84 12.34
CA PHE A 168 12.14 20.36 11.23
C PHE A 168 11.38 19.54 10.17
N LEU A 169 10.05 19.44 10.26
CA LEU A 169 9.25 18.75 9.25
C LEU A 169 9.09 19.55 7.95
N SER A 170 8.92 18.82 6.85
CA SER A 170 8.45 19.36 5.57
C SER A 170 7.05 19.97 5.69
N LYS A 171 6.66 20.88 4.78
CA LYS A 171 5.27 21.38 4.73
C LYS A 171 4.26 20.23 4.54
N GLN A 172 4.62 19.22 3.75
CA GLN A 172 3.81 18.02 3.52
C GLN A 172 3.63 17.22 4.82
N ASP A 173 4.70 17.00 5.56
CA ASP A 173 4.67 16.18 6.77
C ASP A 173 4.06 16.92 7.97
N LYS A 174 4.19 18.25 8.04
CA LYS A 174 3.47 19.10 9.01
C LYS A 174 1.96 19.05 8.84
N ASN A 175 1.46 18.62 7.68
CA ASN A 175 0.02 18.61 7.44
C ASN A 175 -0.71 17.71 8.46
N LYS A 176 -1.68 18.31 9.16
CA LYS A 176 -2.52 17.60 10.13
C LYS A 176 -3.49 16.64 9.46
N LYS A 177 -3.88 16.92 8.20
CA LYS A 177 -4.75 16.07 7.40
C LYS A 177 -3.91 14.96 6.77
N TRP A 178 -3.94 13.77 7.36
CA TRP A 178 -3.26 12.58 6.84
C TRP A 178 -4.28 11.53 6.39
N GLY A 179 -4.22 11.12 5.13
CA GLY A 179 -5.07 10.07 4.59
C GLY A 179 -4.22 8.85 4.24
N GLY A 180 -4.03 7.94 5.19
CA GLY A 180 -3.31 6.70 4.94
C GLY A 180 -3.86 5.95 3.72
N HIS A 181 -3.00 5.65 2.76
CA HIS A 181 -3.37 4.96 1.53
C HIS A 181 -2.17 4.17 1.00
N TYR A 182 -2.48 3.16 0.19
CA TYR A 182 -1.51 2.50 -0.67
C TYR A 182 -1.56 3.14 -2.06
N THR A 183 -0.40 3.51 -2.60
CA THR A 183 -0.27 3.84 -4.02
C THR A 183 -0.06 2.56 -4.82
N ILE A 184 -0.98 2.22 -5.71
CA ILE A 184 -0.90 1.02 -6.56
C ILE A 184 -0.23 1.35 -7.89
N MET A 185 -0.50 2.52 -8.44
CA MET A 185 0.10 3.04 -9.67
C MET A 185 0.36 4.53 -9.50
N ASN A 186 1.48 5.03 -10.01
CA ASN A 186 1.77 6.46 -10.13
C ASN A 186 2.76 6.70 -11.26
N LYS A 187 2.85 7.95 -11.74
CA LYS A 187 3.70 8.37 -12.85
C LYS A 187 3.42 7.58 -14.14
N GLN A 188 2.15 7.21 -14.33
CA GLN A 188 1.68 6.60 -15.56
C GLN A 188 1.10 7.71 -16.47
N ASP A 189 1.73 7.90 -17.62
CA ASP A 189 1.29 8.88 -18.63
C ASP A 189 0.18 8.31 -19.53
N ASP A 190 0.12 6.99 -19.66
CA ASP A 190 -0.97 6.31 -20.36
C ASP A 190 -2.26 6.35 -19.52
N LYS A 191 -3.18 7.22 -19.93
CA LYS A 191 -4.49 7.38 -19.27
C LYS A 191 -5.34 6.12 -19.37
N GLU A 192 -5.20 5.32 -20.42
CA GLU A 192 -5.97 4.08 -20.60
C GLU A 192 -5.54 3.05 -19.55
N GLU A 193 -4.23 2.90 -19.32
CA GLU A 193 -3.70 2.03 -18.28
C GLU A 193 -4.14 2.46 -16.87
N VAL A 194 -4.21 3.77 -16.60
CA VAL A 194 -4.79 4.29 -15.35
C VAL A 194 -6.26 3.89 -15.21
N GLN A 195 -7.06 3.99 -16.29
CA GLN A 195 -8.47 3.59 -16.24
C GLN A 195 -8.64 2.07 -16.06
N LYS A 196 -7.83 1.24 -16.73
CA LYS A 196 -7.84 -0.22 -16.56
C LYS A 196 -7.55 -0.62 -15.12
N CYS A 197 -6.49 -0.05 -14.52
CA CYS A 197 -6.16 -0.28 -13.11
C CYS A 197 -7.31 0.14 -12.19
N LEU A 198 -7.89 1.32 -12.43
CA LEU A 198 -8.98 1.85 -11.63
C LEU A 198 -10.23 0.96 -11.70
N ALA A 199 -10.60 0.48 -12.89
CA ALA A 199 -11.73 -0.42 -13.11
C ALA A 199 -11.50 -1.76 -12.41
N TYR A 200 -10.35 -2.40 -12.66
CA TYR A 200 -9.97 -3.67 -12.04
C TYR A 200 -10.05 -3.60 -10.51
N LEU A 201 -9.48 -2.57 -9.89
CA LEU A 201 -9.56 -2.43 -8.43
C LEU A 201 -10.99 -2.22 -7.93
N ARG A 202 -11.85 -1.56 -8.71
CA ARG A 202 -13.26 -1.32 -8.37
C ARG A 202 -14.15 -2.55 -8.55
N GLU A 203 -13.76 -3.51 -9.37
CA GLU A 203 -14.49 -4.76 -9.60
C GLU A 203 -14.38 -5.78 -8.45
N GLY A 204 -13.55 -5.51 -7.44
CA GLY A 204 -13.44 -6.36 -6.25
C GLY A 204 -12.01 -6.73 -5.84
N HIS A 205 -11.03 -6.39 -6.68
CA HIS A 205 -9.65 -6.82 -6.51
C HIS A 205 -8.83 -5.99 -5.49
N ALA A 206 -9.44 -4.96 -4.90
CA ALA A 206 -8.80 -4.07 -3.92
C ALA A 206 -8.89 -4.54 -2.45
N ASN A 207 -9.75 -5.52 -2.13
CA ASN A 207 -10.09 -5.82 -0.75
C ASN A 207 -8.97 -6.59 -0.03
N SER A 208 -8.52 -6.09 1.12
CA SER A 208 -7.58 -6.80 1.99
C SER A 208 -7.70 -6.31 3.43
N LYS A 209 -7.45 -7.19 4.39
CA LYS A 209 -7.46 -6.90 5.83
C LYS A 209 -6.19 -7.45 6.46
N GLY A 210 -5.72 -6.77 7.49
CA GLY A 210 -4.55 -7.16 8.24
C GLY A 210 -4.44 -6.48 9.59
N THR A 211 -3.23 -6.50 10.11
CA THR A 211 -2.80 -5.91 11.37
C THR A 211 -1.60 -5.00 11.10
N VAL A 212 -1.61 -3.82 11.70
CA VAL A 212 -0.44 -2.96 11.85
C VAL A 212 0.34 -3.48 13.05
N GLU A 213 1.57 -3.91 12.82
CA GLU A 213 2.41 -4.58 13.79
C GLU A 213 3.53 -3.69 14.32
N GLY A 214 3.75 -2.53 13.70
CA GLY A 214 4.80 -1.61 14.08
C GLY A 214 4.98 -0.48 13.08
N LEU A 215 6.20 0.05 13.05
CA LEU A 215 6.68 1.08 12.14
C LEU A 215 8.00 0.63 11.50
N THR A 216 8.24 1.09 10.27
CA THR A 216 9.54 0.88 9.60
C THR A 216 10.11 2.22 9.17
N LEU A 217 11.34 2.48 9.59
CA LEU A 217 12.13 3.62 9.14
C LEU A 217 13.03 3.17 7.97
N TRP A 218 13.01 3.95 6.91
CA TRP A 218 13.74 3.66 5.67
C TRP A 218 14.70 4.80 5.38
N ARG A 219 15.94 4.50 5.02
CA ARG A 219 16.84 5.46 4.40
C ARG A 219 16.52 5.59 2.91
N TYR A 220 16.28 6.81 2.46
CA TYR A 220 16.06 7.14 1.06
C TYR A 220 17.38 7.42 0.35
N ASP A 221 17.64 6.70 -0.74
CA ASP A 221 18.87 6.78 -1.52
C ASP A 221 18.53 6.76 -3.02
N LYS A 222 18.42 7.94 -3.64
CA LYS A 222 18.14 8.11 -5.09
C LYS A 222 16.92 7.30 -5.59
N GLY A 223 15.88 7.24 -4.77
CA GLY A 223 14.64 6.50 -5.05
C GLY A 223 14.62 5.07 -4.53
N TRP A 224 15.74 4.53 -4.08
CA TRP A 224 15.83 3.26 -3.38
C TRP A 224 15.58 3.46 -1.89
N TRP A 225 14.87 2.52 -1.28
CA TRP A 225 14.61 2.53 0.15
C TRP A 225 15.35 1.37 0.76
N LYS A 226 16.26 1.68 1.68
CA LYS A 226 16.98 0.69 2.47
C LYS A 226 16.36 0.70 3.85
N GLU A 227 15.92 -0.46 4.33
CA GLU A 227 15.44 -0.58 5.71
C GLU A 227 16.56 -0.11 6.65
N ASP A 228 16.21 0.82 7.53
CA ASP A 228 17.11 1.35 8.55
C ASP A 228 16.80 0.70 9.90
N GLU A 229 15.52 0.66 10.29
CA GLU A 229 15.09 0.03 11.55
C GLU A 229 13.59 -0.28 11.55
N VAL A 230 13.24 -1.37 12.24
CA VAL A 230 11.86 -1.78 12.51
C VAL A 230 11.54 -1.60 13.99
N PHE A 231 10.43 -0.95 14.28
CA PHE A 231 9.92 -0.70 15.63
C PHE A 231 8.59 -1.43 15.80
N GLU A 232 8.64 -2.64 16.35
CA GLU A 232 7.44 -3.42 16.62
C GLU A 232 6.63 -2.83 17.78
N PHE A 233 5.31 -2.96 17.68
CA PHE A 233 4.37 -2.57 18.72
C PHE A 233 4.33 -3.62 19.83
N SER A 234 4.52 -3.16 21.07
CA SER A 234 4.60 -4.00 22.28
C SER A 234 3.69 -3.57 23.43
N GLY A 235 2.84 -2.56 23.24
CA GLY A 235 1.92 -2.06 24.27
C GLY A 235 0.71 -2.98 24.55
#